data_AF-A0A915DBE0-F1
#
_entry.id   AF-A0A915DBE0-F1
#
_cell.length_a   1.000
_cell.length_b   1.000
_cell.length_c   1.000
_cell.angle_alpha   90.00
_cell.angle_beta   90.00
_cell.angle_gamma   90.00
#
_symmetry.space_group_name_H-M   'P 1'
#
loop_
_entity.id
_entity.type
_entity.pdbx_description
1 polymer ?
#
loop_
_entity_poly.entity_id
_entity_poly.type
_entity_poly.pdbx_seq_one_letter_code
_entity_poly.pdbx_strand_id
1 'polypeptide(L)'
;MIINGLARNFGQAGADFSIVLLVFFGTALISAQGYCLLYRLTVVLDNKRYYEMFMSKFSFIFFHCLGVFFVSGTSIPSFYSLAPKEDFFPIISKYPESLAYIQPDSIFICINTNQTYAAVTGLSILSGTVLAESVSFAVAFGIIKTLRANVESFSAKTYKMHLQLTFLLIAQLSTPILFVLLPVLIGIMAMYFHFHLNKFMGQIGVILCSSYASTNSLLVILFVTPYRNYSKNVVRKIFKSVFFPK
;
A
#
# COMPACT_ATOMS: atom_id res chain seq x y z
N MET A 1 16.40 -4.32 5.20
CA MET A 1 16.05 -2.95 4.73
C MET A 1 17.12 -1.98 5.20
N ILE A 2 17.60 -1.08 4.33
CA ILE A 2 18.54 -0.01 4.70
C ILE A 2 17.74 1.23 5.08
N ILE A 3 18.05 1.83 6.22
CA ILE A 3 17.41 3.07 6.66
C ILE A 3 18.23 4.25 6.19
N ASN A 4 17.65 5.00 5.26
CA ASN A 4 18.22 6.23 4.73
C ASN A 4 17.52 7.47 5.31
N GLY A 5 18.18 8.63 5.26
CA GLY A 5 17.63 9.91 5.71
C GLY A 5 17.89 10.21 7.18
N LEU A 6 17.09 11.11 7.78
CA LEU A 6 17.33 11.67 9.12
C LEU A 6 17.35 10.61 10.23
N ALA A 7 16.54 9.56 10.10
CA ALA A 7 16.46 8.47 11.08
C ALA A 7 17.79 7.73 11.25
N ARG A 8 18.67 7.74 10.24
CA ARG A 8 19.97 7.08 10.32
C ARG A 8 20.87 7.68 11.40
N ASN A 9 20.69 8.96 11.72
CA ASN A 9 21.53 9.66 12.69
C ASN A 9 21.28 9.20 14.14
N PHE A 10 20.23 8.40 14.36
CA PHE A 10 19.81 7.93 15.69
C PHE A 10 20.10 6.44 15.93
N GLY A 11 20.88 5.78 15.06
CA GLY A 11 21.23 4.36 15.25
C GLY A 11 20.01 3.44 15.25
N GLN A 12 20.02 2.45 16.14
CA GLN A 12 18.93 1.48 16.31
C GLN A 12 17.60 2.13 16.72
N ALA A 13 17.63 3.15 17.58
CA ALA A 13 16.42 3.86 18.00
C ALA A 13 15.74 4.55 16.80
N GLY A 14 16.52 5.08 15.86
CA GLY A 14 16.01 5.61 14.60
C GLY A 14 15.38 4.53 13.71
N ALA A 15 15.90 3.31 13.76
CA ALA A 15 15.34 2.17 13.05
C ALA A 15 13.99 1.74 13.59
N ASP A 16 13.91 1.54 14.89
CA ASP A 16 12.68 1.12 15.57
C ASP A 16 11.59 2.19 15.38
N PHE A 17 11.95 3.48 15.52
CA PHE A 17 11.05 4.59 15.24
C PHE A 17 10.55 4.60 13.79
N SER A 18 11.41 4.30 12.82
CA SER A 18 11.02 4.23 11.40
C SER A 18 10.01 3.09 11.14
N ILE A 19 10.15 1.95 11.81
CA ILE A 19 9.20 0.84 11.73
C ILE A 19 7.84 1.26 12.30
N VAL A 20 7.83 1.91 13.48
CA VAL A 20 6.59 2.41 14.11
C VAL A 20 5.88 3.41 13.20
N LEU A 21 6.61 4.36 12.61
CA LEU A 21 6.02 5.31 11.66
C LEU A 21 5.46 4.60 10.42
N LEU A 22 6.18 3.62 9.87
CA LEU A 22 5.72 2.86 8.70
C LEU A 22 4.41 2.10 9.01
N VAL A 23 4.32 1.47 10.18
CA VAL A 23 3.09 0.80 10.65
C VAL A 23 1.94 1.81 10.81
N PHE A 24 2.20 2.94 11.47
CA PHE A 24 1.19 3.96 11.73
C PHE A 24 0.64 4.56 10.43
N PHE A 25 1.51 5.04 9.54
CA PHE A 25 1.10 5.65 8.27
C PHE A 25 0.52 4.62 7.30
N GLY A 26 1.06 3.40 7.26
CA GLY A 26 0.51 2.31 6.46
C GLY A 26 -0.93 2.00 6.88
N THR A 27 -1.18 1.92 8.19
CA THR A 27 -2.52 1.71 8.73
C THR A 27 -3.44 2.88 8.38
N ALA A 28 -2.99 4.12 8.55
CA ALA A 28 -3.77 5.31 8.21
C ALA A 28 -4.20 5.32 6.73
N LEU A 29 -3.31 4.91 5.82
CA LEU A 29 -3.60 4.79 4.39
C LEU A 29 -4.70 3.74 4.11
N ILE A 30 -4.58 2.54 4.70
CA ILE A 30 -5.58 1.47 4.53
C ILE A 30 -6.92 1.90 5.13
N SER A 31 -6.93 2.51 6.31
CA SER A 31 -8.15 3.04 6.93
C SER A 31 -8.82 4.11 6.05
N ALA A 32 -8.04 5.02 5.47
CA ALA A 32 -8.56 6.05 4.57
C ALA A 32 -9.18 5.45 3.30
N GLN A 33 -8.55 4.42 2.72
CA GLN A 33 -9.08 3.68 1.57
C GLN A 33 -10.40 2.97 1.92
N GLY A 34 -10.44 2.25 3.04
CA GLY A 34 -11.65 1.59 3.54
C GLY A 34 -12.78 2.58 3.80
N TYR A 35 -12.47 3.74 4.40
CA TYR A 35 -13.44 4.79 4.66
C TYR A 35 -14.00 5.40 3.37
N CYS A 36 -13.17 5.59 2.35
CA CYS A 36 -13.60 6.05 1.03
C CYS A 36 -14.58 5.06 0.37
N LEU A 37 -14.31 3.76 0.48
CA LEU A 37 -15.20 2.70 0.01
C LEU A 37 -16.54 2.72 0.75
N LEU A 38 -16.50 2.78 2.09
CA LEU A 38 -17.71 2.83 2.92
C LEU A 38 -18.53 4.08 2.64
N TYR A 39 -17.91 5.25 2.49
CA TYR A 39 -18.59 6.48 2.11
C TYR A 39 -19.33 6.33 0.77
N ARG A 40 -18.66 5.79 -0.25
CA ARG A 40 -19.31 5.57 -1.54
C ARG A 40 -20.47 4.58 -1.45
N LEU A 41 -20.30 3.51 -0.67
CA LEU A 41 -21.35 2.53 -0.45
C LEU A 41 -22.57 3.17 0.23
N THR A 42 -22.38 3.96 1.29
CA THR A 42 -23.51 4.58 2.00
C THR A 42 -24.26 5.60 1.17
N VAL A 43 -23.54 6.40 0.37
CA VAL A 43 -24.16 7.35 -0.59
C VAL A 43 -25.00 6.61 -1.62
N VAL A 44 -24.55 5.45 -2.10
CA VAL A 44 -25.27 4.66 -3.12
C VAL A 44 -26.44 3.86 -2.53
N LEU A 45 -26.39 3.49 -1.24
CA LEU A 45 -27.48 2.83 -0.54
C LEU A 45 -28.63 3.77 -0.15
N ASP A 46 -28.41 5.09 -0.21
CA ASP A 46 -29.36 6.14 0.20
C ASP A 46 -30.01 5.90 1.58
N ASN A 47 -29.23 5.32 2.50
CA ASN A 47 -29.70 5.01 3.85
C ASN A 47 -29.04 5.96 4.87
N LYS A 48 -29.83 6.93 5.35
CA LYS A 48 -29.39 7.95 6.31
C LYS A 48 -28.74 7.35 7.57
N ARG A 49 -29.29 6.26 8.10
CA ARG A 49 -28.75 5.61 9.32
C ARG A 49 -27.36 5.06 9.08
N TYR A 50 -27.14 4.38 7.95
CA TYR A 50 -25.80 3.88 7.61
C TYR A 50 -24.83 5.02 7.31
N TYR A 51 -25.29 6.07 6.62
CA TYR A 51 -24.49 7.25 6.37
C TYR A 51 -24.00 7.89 7.67
N GLU A 52 -24.89 8.18 8.61
CA GLU A 52 -24.54 8.78 9.91
C GLU A 52 -23.63 7.89 10.74
N MET A 53 -23.91 6.58 10.76
CA MET A 53 -23.09 5.61 11.48
C MET A 53 -21.67 5.56 10.92
N PHE A 54 -21.50 5.36 9.62
CA PHE A 54 -20.17 5.22 9.02
C PHE A 54 -19.42 6.54 8.89
N MET A 55 -20.11 7.68 8.75
CA MET A 55 -19.48 9.00 8.60
C MET A 55 -19.20 9.73 9.91
N SER A 56 -19.54 9.13 11.06
CA SER A 56 -19.22 9.71 12.35
C SER A 56 -17.71 9.75 12.58
N LYS A 57 -17.21 10.83 13.21
CA LYS A 57 -15.80 10.94 13.63
C LYS A 57 -15.41 9.77 14.56
N PHE A 58 -16.36 9.29 15.36
CA PHE A 58 -16.17 8.15 16.25
C PHE A 58 -15.90 6.87 15.47
N SER A 59 -16.66 6.59 14.40
CA SER A 59 -16.42 5.43 13.54
C SER A 59 -15.05 5.50 12.88
N PHE A 60 -14.64 6.66 12.37
CA PHE A 60 -13.29 6.83 11.82
C PHE A 60 -12.20 6.51 12.84
N ILE A 61 -12.28 7.11 14.04
CA ILE A 61 -11.32 6.86 15.12
C ILE A 61 -11.34 5.39 15.54
N PHE A 62 -12.52 4.79 15.68
CA PHE A 62 -12.68 3.39 16.05
C PHE A 62 -12.02 2.46 15.03
N PHE A 63 -12.31 2.61 13.73
CA PHE A 63 -11.70 1.78 12.68
C PHE A 63 -10.19 2.02 12.56
N HIS A 64 -9.73 3.26 12.77
CA HIS A 64 -8.31 3.55 12.78
C HIS A 64 -7.59 2.88 13.96
N CYS A 65 -8.11 3.02 15.18
CA CYS A 65 -7.57 2.37 16.37
C CYS A 65 -7.60 0.84 16.24
N LEU A 66 -8.69 0.28 15.71
CA LEU A 66 -8.81 -1.14 15.43
C LEU A 66 -7.74 -1.59 14.42
N GLY A 67 -7.55 -0.82 13.34
CA GLY A 67 -6.49 -1.06 12.37
C GLY A 67 -5.10 -1.04 13.00
N VAL A 68 -4.81 -0.02 13.82
CA VAL A 68 -3.50 0.10 14.49
C VAL A 68 -3.28 -1.06 15.44
N PHE A 69 -4.31 -1.47 16.19
CA PHE A 69 -4.25 -2.64 17.07
C PHE A 69 -3.94 -3.92 16.29
N PHE A 70 -4.63 -4.18 15.18
CA PHE A 70 -4.38 -5.37 14.36
C PHE A 70 -3.00 -5.34 13.71
N VAL A 71 -2.58 -4.22 13.12
CA VAL A 71 -1.26 -4.13 12.46
C VAL A 71 -0.13 -4.19 13.49
N SER A 72 -0.30 -3.56 14.65
CA SER A 72 0.67 -3.68 15.75
C SER A 72 0.75 -5.13 16.25
N GLY A 73 -0.40 -5.79 16.45
CA GLY A 73 -0.46 -7.19 16.86
C GLY A 73 0.22 -8.14 15.86
N THR A 74 -0.02 -7.96 14.56
CA THR A 74 0.61 -8.78 13.51
C THR A 74 2.08 -8.44 13.26
N SER A 75 2.56 -7.28 13.71
CA SER A 75 3.97 -6.89 13.61
C SER A 75 4.82 -7.29 14.83
N ILE A 76 4.20 -7.71 15.96
CA ILE A 76 4.92 -8.25 17.12
C ILE A 76 5.85 -9.43 16.72
N PRO A 77 5.39 -10.44 15.95
CA PRO A 77 6.27 -11.50 15.47
C PRO A 77 7.43 -10.98 14.60
N SER A 78 7.23 -9.89 13.85
CA SER A 78 8.29 -9.26 13.05
C SER A 78 9.42 -8.73 13.91
N PHE A 79 9.11 -8.13 15.07
CA PHE A 79 10.11 -7.64 16.02
C PHE A 79 10.91 -8.78 16.64
N TYR A 80 10.26 -9.90 16.98
CA TYR A 80 10.95 -11.11 17.45
C TYR A 80 11.78 -11.79 16.35
N SER A 81 11.44 -11.56 15.09
CA SER A 81 12.18 -12.08 13.94
C SER A 81 13.39 -11.22 13.56
N LEU A 82 13.64 -10.09 14.23
CA LEU A 82 14.79 -9.25 13.94
C LEU A 82 16.07 -9.98 14.36
N ALA A 83 17.00 -10.13 13.43
CA ALA A 83 18.30 -10.72 13.71
C ALA A 83 19.13 -9.73 14.56
N PRO A 84 19.83 -10.21 15.61
CA PRO A 84 20.87 -9.44 16.28
C PRO A 84 21.88 -8.92 15.26
N LYS A 85 22.48 -7.75 15.51
CA LYS A 85 23.50 -7.15 14.63
C LYS A 85 24.68 -8.09 14.38
N GLU A 86 24.98 -8.96 15.33
CA GLU A 86 26.05 -9.97 15.28
C GLU A 86 25.78 -11.07 14.24
N ASP A 87 24.51 -11.44 14.05
CA ASP A 87 24.08 -12.47 13.09
C ASP A 87 23.94 -11.94 11.65
N PHE A 88 24.05 -10.62 11.48
CA PHE A 88 23.87 -9.94 10.19
C PHE A 88 24.86 -10.41 9.12
N PHE A 89 26.17 -10.34 9.41
CA PHE A 89 27.22 -10.71 8.45
C PHE A 89 27.17 -12.19 8.06
N PRO A 90 26.95 -13.15 8.98
CA PRO A 90 26.71 -14.55 8.64
C PRO A 90 25.47 -14.80 7.77
N ILE A 91 24.40 -14.02 7.93
CA ILE A 91 23.18 -14.15 7.11
C ILE A 91 23.41 -13.58 5.71
N ILE A 92 24.03 -12.41 5.61
CA ILE A 92 24.26 -11.71 4.33
C ILE A 92 25.40 -12.30 3.52
N SER A 93 26.39 -12.92 4.16
CA SER A 93 27.45 -13.64 3.44
C SER A 93 26.92 -14.81 2.60
N LYS A 94 25.74 -15.36 2.93
CA LYS A 94 25.02 -16.33 2.09
C LYS A 94 24.45 -15.71 0.81
N TYR A 95 24.40 -14.39 0.73
CA TYR A 95 23.89 -13.61 -0.40
C TYR A 95 24.94 -12.57 -0.83
N PRO A 96 26.07 -12.99 -1.43
CA PRO A 96 27.22 -12.12 -1.68
C PRO A 96 26.90 -10.90 -2.57
N GLU A 97 25.89 -10.99 -3.43
CA GLU A 97 25.41 -9.85 -4.23
C GLU A 97 24.78 -8.73 -3.38
N SER A 98 24.28 -9.05 -2.19
CA SER A 98 23.67 -8.08 -1.26
C SER A 98 24.71 -7.28 -0.48
N LEU A 99 25.93 -7.83 -0.26
CA LEU A 99 27.05 -7.14 0.38
C LEU A 99 27.50 -5.90 -0.40
N ALA A 100 27.36 -5.90 -1.73
CA ALA A 100 27.74 -4.77 -2.58
C ALA A 100 26.94 -3.48 -2.33
N TYR A 101 25.83 -3.55 -1.59
CA TYR A 101 24.94 -2.42 -1.31
C TYR A 101 25.06 -1.88 0.13
N ILE A 102 25.90 -2.50 0.94
CA ILE A 102 26.05 -2.20 2.36
C ILE A 102 27.14 -1.15 2.49
N GLN A 103 26.74 0.10 2.73
CA GLN A 103 27.71 1.13 3.10
C GLN A 103 28.12 0.94 4.57
N PRO A 104 29.37 1.27 4.95
CA PRO A 104 29.90 1.06 6.30
C PRO A 104 29.02 1.63 7.44
N ASP A 105 28.33 2.75 7.18
CA ASP A 105 27.50 3.46 8.17
C ASP A 105 26.00 3.20 8.02
N SER A 106 25.61 2.22 7.20
CA SER A 106 24.20 1.91 7.00
C SER A 106 23.61 1.21 8.22
N ILE A 107 22.40 1.61 8.61
CA ILE A 107 21.62 0.90 9.62
C ILE A 107 20.70 -0.08 8.90
N PHE A 108 20.73 -1.31 9.37
CA PHE A 108 20.05 -2.43 8.74
C PHE A 108 18.99 -3.02 9.65
N ILE A 109 17.85 -3.31 9.05
CA ILE A 109 16.86 -4.23 9.59
C ILE A 109 17.05 -5.55 8.85
N CYS A 110 17.52 -6.58 9.56
CA CYS A 110 17.61 -7.94 9.05
C CYS A 110 16.59 -8.82 9.76
N ILE A 111 15.90 -9.66 8.98
CA ILE A 111 14.96 -10.65 9.48
C ILE A 111 15.70 -11.98 9.50
N ASN A 112 15.73 -12.65 10.65
CA ASN A 112 16.22 -14.00 10.75
C ASN A 112 15.21 -14.96 10.12
N THR A 113 15.50 -15.41 8.90
CA THR A 113 14.61 -16.25 8.10
C THR A 113 14.48 -17.69 8.62
N ASN A 114 15.36 -18.11 9.55
CA ASN A 114 15.31 -19.45 10.14
C ASN A 114 14.36 -19.56 11.34
N GLN A 115 13.68 -18.47 11.72
CA GLN A 115 12.77 -18.47 12.84
C GLN A 115 11.32 -18.64 12.39
N THR A 116 10.57 -19.48 13.10
CA THR A 116 9.11 -19.67 12.96
C THR A 116 8.36 -18.34 12.90
N TYR A 117 8.86 -17.30 13.58
CA TYR A 117 8.26 -15.98 13.60
C TYR A 117 8.29 -15.25 12.24
N ALA A 118 9.31 -15.48 11.40
CA ALA A 118 9.35 -14.90 10.05
C ALA A 118 8.26 -15.50 9.15
N ALA A 119 7.99 -16.80 9.31
CA ALA A 119 6.91 -17.50 8.62
C ALA A 119 5.54 -16.95 9.00
N VAL A 120 5.32 -16.86 10.32
CA VAL A 120 4.07 -16.35 10.88
C VAL A 120 3.85 -14.91 10.41
N THR A 121 4.89 -14.07 10.45
CA THR A 121 4.83 -12.69 9.95
C THR A 121 4.43 -12.63 8.48
N GLY A 122 5.13 -13.37 7.62
CA GLY A 122 4.84 -13.39 6.18
C GLY A 122 3.42 -13.86 5.87
N LEU A 123 2.97 -14.92 6.54
CA LEU A 123 1.60 -15.45 6.41
C LEU A 123 0.55 -14.48 6.95
N SER A 124 0.80 -13.80 8.07
CA SER A 124 -0.13 -12.80 8.62
C SER A 124 -0.29 -11.60 7.70
N ILE A 125 0.81 -11.09 7.12
CA ILE A 125 0.77 -9.98 6.15
C ILE A 125 0.02 -10.42 4.88
N LEU A 126 0.33 -11.61 4.36
CA LEU A 126 -0.32 -12.13 3.16
C LEU A 126 -1.82 -12.33 3.37
N SER A 127 -2.22 -13.06 4.40
CA SER A 127 -3.63 -13.34 4.70
C SER A 127 -4.41 -12.07 5.01
N GLY A 128 -3.83 -11.15 5.78
CA GLY A 128 -4.43 -9.85 6.08
C GLY A 128 -4.64 -9.01 4.81
N THR A 129 -3.64 -8.95 3.92
CA THR A 129 -3.73 -8.22 2.66
C THR A 129 -4.78 -8.83 1.74
N VAL A 130 -4.77 -10.16 1.56
CA VAL A 130 -5.74 -10.87 0.72
C VAL A 130 -7.16 -10.66 1.24
N LEU A 131 -7.37 -10.75 2.56
CA LEU A 131 -8.67 -10.52 3.18
C LEU A 131 -9.14 -9.07 2.97
N ALA A 132 -8.29 -8.09 3.26
CA ALA A 132 -8.61 -6.68 3.11
C ALA A 132 -8.96 -6.30 1.66
N GLU A 133 -8.16 -6.79 0.70
CA GLU A 133 -8.44 -6.56 -0.72
C GLU A 133 -9.71 -7.29 -1.17
N SER A 134 -9.93 -8.54 -0.74
CA SER A 134 -11.15 -9.28 -1.08
C SER A 134 -12.41 -8.57 -0.60
N VAL A 135 -12.40 -8.06 0.63
CA VAL A 135 -13.49 -7.25 1.18
C VAL A 135 -13.67 -5.97 0.36
N SER A 136 -12.58 -5.30 0.00
CA SER A 136 -12.61 -4.06 -0.80
C SER A 136 -13.21 -4.29 -2.18
N PHE A 137 -12.81 -5.36 -2.87
CA PHE A 137 -13.41 -5.77 -4.14
C PHE A 137 -14.88 -6.13 -3.99
N ALA A 138 -15.25 -6.90 -2.96
CA ALA A 138 -16.65 -7.24 -2.69
C ALA A 138 -17.52 -6.00 -2.49
N VAL A 139 -17.04 -5.01 -1.74
CA VAL A 139 -17.71 -3.71 -1.56
C VAL A 139 -17.81 -2.96 -2.90
N ALA A 140 -16.73 -2.90 -3.68
CA ALA A 140 -16.74 -2.22 -4.98
C ALA A 140 -17.74 -2.86 -5.97
N PHE A 141 -17.81 -4.19 -6.04
CA PHE A 141 -18.82 -4.90 -6.83
C PHE A 141 -20.23 -4.69 -6.28
N GLY A 142 -20.39 -4.64 -4.96
CA GLY A 142 -21.64 -4.27 -4.29
C GLY A 142 -22.11 -2.88 -4.72
N ILE A 143 -21.22 -1.89 -4.77
CA ILE A 143 -21.52 -0.53 -5.26
C ILE A 143 -22.01 -0.58 -6.70
N ILE A 144 -21.35 -1.33 -7.61
CA ILE A 144 -21.81 -1.45 -9.00
C ILE A 144 -23.21 -2.06 -9.06
N LYS A 145 -23.45 -3.13 -8.30
CA LYS A 145 -24.76 -3.80 -8.26
C LYS A 145 -25.85 -2.84 -7.79
N THR A 146 -25.61 -2.11 -6.72
CA THR A 146 -26.58 -1.14 -6.17
C THR A 146 -26.78 0.05 -7.11
N LEU A 147 -25.73 0.57 -7.74
CA LEU A 147 -25.86 1.63 -8.75
C LEU A 147 -26.74 1.21 -9.93
N ARG A 148 -26.61 -0.03 -10.40
CA ARG A 148 -27.42 -0.57 -11.50
C ARG A 148 -28.89 -0.77 -11.09
N ALA A 149 -29.14 -1.21 -9.86
CA ALA A 149 -30.48 -1.37 -9.33
C ALA A 149 -31.21 -0.03 -9.16
N ASN A 150 -30.47 1.03 -8.82
CA ASN A 150 -31.01 2.36 -8.58
C ASN A 150 -30.78 3.32 -9.76
N VAL A 151 -30.69 2.82 -11.00
CA VAL A 151 -30.36 3.65 -12.17
C VAL A 151 -31.35 4.79 -12.39
N GLU A 152 -32.63 4.56 -12.06
CA GLU A 152 -33.71 5.55 -12.20
C GLU A 152 -33.59 6.71 -11.21
N SER A 153 -32.94 6.49 -10.06
CA SER A 153 -32.74 7.51 -9.03
C SER A 153 -31.66 8.53 -9.40
N PHE A 154 -30.86 8.29 -10.45
CA PHE A 154 -29.75 9.14 -10.85
C PHE A 154 -29.96 9.76 -12.23
N SER A 155 -29.52 11.00 -12.41
CA SER A 155 -29.37 11.56 -13.75
C SER A 155 -28.35 10.74 -14.56
N ALA A 156 -28.54 10.64 -15.88
CA ALA A 156 -27.63 9.89 -16.77
C ALA A 156 -26.16 10.33 -16.62
N LYS A 157 -25.93 11.62 -16.38
CA LYS A 157 -24.59 12.19 -16.15
C LYS A 157 -24.01 11.72 -14.81
N THR A 158 -24.79 11.78 -13.74
CA THR A 158 -24.39 11.37 -12.39
C THR A 158 -24.10 9.88 -12.34
N TYR A 159 -24.99 9.05 -12.92
CA TYR A 159 -24.80 7.61 -13.02
C TYR A 159 -23.50 7.23 -13.73
N LYS A 160 -23.25 7.83 -14.92
CA LYS A 160 -22.01 7.59 -15.68
C LYS A 160 -20.77 7.98 -14.87
N MET A 161 -20.83 9.09 -14.13
CA MET A 161 -19.72 9.54 -13.29
C MET A 161 -19.45 8.58 -12.12
N HIS A 162 -20.48 8.12 -11.40
CA HIS A 162 -20.32 7.13 -10.34
C HIS A 162 -19.75 5.82 -10.88
N LEU A 163 -20.26 5.32 -12.00
CA LEU A 163 -19.77 4.09 -12.62
C LEU A 163 -18.29 4.21 -13.00
N GLN A 164 -17.90 5.32 -13.64
CA GLN A 164 -16.52 5.62 -13.99
C GLN A 164 -15.60 5.68 -12.77
N LEU A 165 -16.03 6.33 -11.69
CA LEU A 165 -15.26 6.42 -10.44
C LEU A 165 -15.15 5.07 -9.72
N THR A 166 -16.16 4.21 -9.82
CA THR A 166 -16.13 2.86 -9.23
C THR A 166 -15.24 1.92 -10.04
N PHE A 167 -15.25 1.99 -11.37
CA PHE A 167 -14.28 1.24 -12.18
C PHE A 167 -12.84 1.69 -11.94
N LEU A 168 -12.61 3.00 -11.82
CA LEU A 168 -11.31 3.51 -11.41
C LEU A 168 -10.88 2.96 -10.04
N LEU A 169 -11.80 2.90 -9.08
CA LEU A 169 -11.52 2.35 -7.77
C LEU A 169 -11.13 0.87 -7.85
N ILE A 170 -11.84 0.06 -8.62
CA ILE A 170 -11.49 -1.36 -8.88
C ILE A 170 -10.07 -1.46 -9.48
N ALA A 171 -9.73 -0.59 -10.42
CA ALA A 171 -8.39 -0.54 -11.00
C ALA A 171 -7.33 -0.09 -9.98
N GLN A 172 -7.67 0.79 -9.03
CA GLN A 172 -6.77 1.18 -7.94
C GLN A 172 -6.61 0.06 -6.91
N LEU A 173 -7.66 -0.72 -6.62
CA LEU A 173 -7.61 -1.89 -5.73
C LEU A 173 -6.75 -3.03 -6.31
N SER A 174 -6.60 -3.11 -7.64
CA SER A 174 -5.70 -4.09 -8.26
C SER A 174 -4.22 -3.68 -8.24
N THR A 175 -3.90 -2.40 -8.07
CA THR A 175 -2.50 -1.95 -8.03
C THR A 175 -1.72 -2.49 -6.82
N PRO A 176 -2.20 -2.50 -5.57
CA PRO A 176 -1.43 -3.09 -4.47
C PRO A 176 -1.21 -4.59 -4.67
N ILE A 177 -2.15 -5.30 -5.31
CA ILE A 177 -1.98 -6.72 -5.64
C ILE A 177 -0.80 -6.92 -6.61
N LEU A 178 -0.76 -6.14 -7.69
CA LEU A 178 0.25 -6.30 -8.74
C LEU A 178 1.62 -5.74 -8.35
N PHE A 179 1.64 -4.55 -7.74
CA PHE A 179 2.87 -3.80 -7.50
C PHE A 179 3.48 -4.06 -6.13
N VAL A 180 2.72 -4.56 -5.15
CA VAL A 180 3.21 -4.80 -3.78
C VAL A 180 3.10 -6.27 -3.41
N LEU A 181 1.91 -6.86 -3.49
CA LEU A 181 1.66 -8.23 -3.03
C LEU A 181 2.44 -9.26 -3.86
N LEU A 182 2.43 -9.13 -5.19
CA LEU A 182 3.11 -10.07 -6.08
C LEU A 182 4.64 -10.10 -5.85
N PRO A 183 5.38 -8.96 -5.82
CA PRO A 183 6.80 -8.97 -5.47
C PRO A 183 7.09 -9.55 -4.08
N VAL A 184 6.25 -9.22 -3.08
CA VAL A 184 6.41 -9.73 -1.71
C VAL A 184 6.19 -11.25 -1.67
N LEU A 185 5.17 -11.76 -2.36
CA LEU A 185 4.90 -13.19 -2.48
C LEU A 185 6.07 -13.94 -3.12
N ILE A 186 6.62 -13.41 -4.22
CA ILE A 186 7.80 -14.01 -4.86
C ILE A 186 8.99 -14.03 -3.87
N GLY A 187 9.20 -12.96 -3.11
CA GLY A 187 10.22 -12.90 -2.08
C GLY A 187 10.05 -13.94 -0.98
N ILE A 188 8.82 -14.10 -0.46
CA ILE A 188 8.48 -15.11 0.55
C ILE A 188 8.68 -16.53 -0.02
N MET A 189 8.16 -16.81 -1.22
CA MET A 189 8.31 -18.11 -1.86
C MET A 189 9.78 -18.44 -2.10
N ALA A 190 10.59 -17.48 -2.56
CA ALA A 190 12.02 -17.71 -2.73
C ALA A 190 12.73 -18.06 -1.43
N MET A 191 12.34 -17.41 -0.32
CA MET A 191 12.87 -17.71 1.01
C MET A 191 12.52 -19.14 1.47
N TYR A 192 11.28 -19.60 1.25
CA TYR A 192 10.83 -20.93 1.68
C TYR A 192 11.30 -22.08 0.81
N PHE A 193 11.29 -21.88 -0.51
CA PHE A 193 11.66 -22.91 -1.48
C PHE A 193 13.16 -22.88 -1.82
N HIS A 194 13.93 -22.05 -1.12
CA HIS A 194 15.36 -21.83 -1.39
C HIS A 194 15.66 -21.47 -2.85
N PHE A 195 14.75 -20.74 -3.51
CA PHE A 195 15.04 -20.20 -4.84
C PHE A 195 16.02 -19.05 -4.73
N HIS A 196 17.12 -19.13 -5.48
CA HIS A 196 18.06 -18.03 -5.57
C HIS A 196 17.46 -16.87 -6.39
N LEU A 197 17.05 -15.80 -5.71
CA LEU A 197 16.73 -14.53 -6.35
C LEU A 197 18.03 -13.84 -6.75
N ASN A 198 18.20 -13.60 -8.05
CA ASN A 198 19.30 -12.77 -8.53
C ASN A 198 19.05 -11.28 -8.23
N LYS A 199 20.11 -10.47 -8.25
CA LYS A 199 20.05 -9.02 -8.08
C LYS A 199 19.02 -8.33 -8.98
N PHE A 200 18.87 -8.79 -10.22
CA PHE A 200 17.94 -8.20 -11.19
C PHE A 200 16.47 -8.35 -10.74
N MET A 201 16.08 -9.54 -10.26
CA MET A 201 14.73 -9.78 -9.74
C MET A 201 14.43 -8.95 -8.50
N GLY A 202 15.41 -8.82 -7.59
CA GLY A 202 15.27 -7.96 -6.42
C GLY A 202 15.06 -6.49 -6.79
N GLN A 203 15.81 -5.99 -7.77
CA GLN A 203 15.65 -4.62 -8.28
C GLN A 203 14.29 -4.40 -8.95
N ILE A 204 13.82 -5.36 -9.75
CA ILE A 204 12.46 -5.31 -10.31
C ILE A 204 11.41 -5.23 -9.19
N GLY A 205 11.54 -6.06 -8.15
CA GLY A 205 10.62 -6.02 -7.01
C GLY A 205 10.57 -4.65 -6.34
N VAL A 206 11.73 -4.03 -6.10
CA VAL A 206 11.81 -2.67 -5.54
C VAL A 206 11.19 -1.62 -6.47
N ILE A 207 11.47 -1.70 -7.78
CA ILE A 207 10.89 -0.79 -8.78
C ILE A 207 9.36 -0.93 -8.82
N LEU A 208 8.83 -2.15 -8.79
CA LEU A 208 7.39 -2.39 -8.74
C LEU A 208 6.76 -1.78 -7.49
N CYS A 209 7.30 -2.09 -6.30
CA CYS A 209 6.82 -1.53 -5.04
C CYS A 209 6.87 0.01 -5.03
N SER A 210 7.94 0.61 -5.56
CA SER A 210 8.08 2.07 -5.63
C SER A 210 7.14 2.72 -6.63
N SER A 211 6.80 1.99 -7.70
CA SER A 211 5.92 2.49 -8.77
C SER A 211 4.44 2.49 -8.37
N TYR A 212 4.05 1.77 -7.32
CA TYR A 212 2.67 1.69 -6.82
C TYR A 212 1.99 3.07 -6.70
N ALA A 213 2.63 4.00 -5.97
CA ALA A 213 2.06 5.32 -5.71
C ALA A 213 1.90 6.16 -7.00
N SER A 214 2.89 6.07 -7.89
CA SER A 214 2.88 6.74 -9.20
C SER A 214 1.79 6.17 -10.10
N THR A 215 1.67 4.84 -10.17
CA THR A 215 0.61 4.16 -10.95
C THR A 215 -0.77 4.56 -10.46
N ASN A 216 -1.01 4.59 -9.14
CA ASN A 216 -2.30 5.00 -8.59
C ASN A 216 -2.66 6.45 -8.96
N SER A 217 -1.69 7.35 -8.95
CA SER A 217 -1.88 8.75 -9.36
C SER A 217 -2.13 8.87 -10.87
N LEU A 218 -1.39 8.10 -11.69
CA LEU A 218 -1.58 8.04 -13.14
C LEU A 218 -2.98 7.53 -13.49
N LEU A 219 -3.48 6.50 -12.82
CA LEU A 219 -4.85 6.01 -13.02
C LEU A 219 -5.88 7.14 -12.81
N VAL A 220 -5.76 7.93 -11.74
CA VAL A 220 -6.66 9.07 -11.50
C VAL A 220 -6.57 10.10 -12.63
N ILE A 221 -5.36 10.47 -13.03
CA ILE A 221 -5.12 11.46 -14.09
C ILE A 221 -5.69 10.99 -15.43
N LEU A 222 -5.53 9.70 -15.77
CA LEU A 222 -5.96 9.15 -17.05
C LEU A 222 -7.49 8.95 -17.11
N PHE A 223 -8.08 8.44 -16.04
CA PHE A 223 -9.49 8.07 -16.01
C PHE A 223 -10.40 9.21 -15.59
N VAL A 224 -9.98 10.19 -14.80
CA VAL A 224 -10.89 11.26 -14.33
C VAL A 224 -10.72 12.53 -15.18
N THR A 225 -11.73 12.83 -16.01
CA THR A 225 -11.67 13.90 -17.02
C THR A 225 -11.21 15.27 -16.47
N PRO A 226 -11.74 15.79 -15.33
CA PRO A 226 -11.24 17.02 -14.73
C PRO A 226 -9.73 17.01 -14.48
N TYR A 227 -9.20 15.94 -13.88
CA TYR A 227 -7.77 15.79 -13.59
C TYR A 227 -6.93 15.69 -14.86
N ARG A 228 -7.43 14.98 -15.87
CA ARG A 228 -6.77 14.90 -17.18
C ARG A 228 -6.62 16.26 -17.83
N ASN A 229 -7.70 17.04 -17.85
CA ASN A 229 -7.73 18.37 -18.47
C ASN A 229 -6.82 19.34 -17.72
N TYR A 230 -6.85 19.31 -16.38
CA TYR A 230 -5.96 20.09 -15.54
C TYR A 230 -4.49 19.74 -15.81
N SER A 231 -4.15 18.46 -15.81
CA SER A 231 -2.77 17.98 -16.03
C SER A 231 -2.25 18.39 -17.42
N LYS A 232 -3.08 18.27 -18.47
CA LYS A 232 -2.74 18.75 -19.82
C LYS A 232 -2.43 20.26 -19.83
N ASN A 233 -3.20 21.06 -19.12
CA ASN A 233 -2.98 22.50 -19.04
C ASN A 233 -1.68 22.85 -18.31
N VAL A 234 -1.38 22.15 -17.20
CA VAL A 234 -0.14 22.33 -16.44
C VAL A 234 1.07 21.97 -17.31
N VAL A 235 1.06 20.79 -17.94
CA VAL A 235 2.15 20.35 -18.84
C VAL A 235 2.34 21.34 -19.99
N ARG A 236 1.26 21.83 -20.60
CA ARG A 236 1.34 22.84 -21.66
C ARG A 236 1.95 24.16 -21.20
N LYS A 237 1.65 24.60 -19.97
CA LYS A 237 2.23 25.82 -19.37
C LYS A 237 3.73 25.65 -19.12
N ILE A 238 4.14 24.52 -18.52
CA ILE A 238 5.55 24.20 -18.26
C ILE A 238 6.33 24.11 -19.58
N PHE A 239 5.78 23.43 -20.58
CA PHE A 239 6.42 23.32 -21.89
C PHE A 239 6.64 24.70 -22.52
N LYS A 240 5.62 25.56 -22.48
CA LYS A 240 5.76 26.95 -22.98
C LYS A 240 6.82 27.73 -22.21
N SER A 241 6.90 27.63 -20.89
CA SER A 241 7.89 28.37 -20.11
C SER A 241 9.33 27.89 -20.33
N VAL A 242 9.52 26.60 -20.60
CA VAL A 242 10.86 26.02 -20.80
C VAL A 242 11.38 26.25 -22.22
N PHE A 243 10.54 26.06 -23.24
CA PHE A 243 10.99 26.11 -24.64
C PHE A 243 10.76 27.46 -25.32
N PHE A 244 9.89 28.31 -24.77
CA PHE A 244 9.62 29.66 -25.27
C PHE A 244 9.66 30.69 -24.14
N PRO A 245 10.80 30.82 -23.42
CA PRO A 245 10.96 31.88 -22.44
C PRO A 245 10.86 33.24 -23.16
N LYS A 246 10.09 34.16 -22.58
CA LYS A 246 9.99 35.54 -23.07
C LYS A 246 11.33 36.27 -22.92
#